data_AF-A0A818A9X6-F1
#
_entry.id   AF-A0A818A9X6-F1
#
_cell.length_a   1.000
_cell.length_b   1.000
_cell.length_c   1.000
_cell.angle_alpha   90.00
_cell.angle_beta   90.00
_cell.angle_gamma   90.00
#
_symmetry.space_group_name_H-M   'P 1'
#
loop_
_entity.id
_entity.type
_entity.pdbx_description
1 polymer ?
#
loop_
_entity_poly.entity_id
_entity_poly.type
_entity_poly.pdbx_seq_one_letter_code
_entity_poly.pdbx_strand_id
1 'polypeptide(L)'
;MFSAFCNILNGSILKNLEEVKRLRKIIADFLRQRKDIDMEEMLKSRHETREDYCNSIETTKRWGGEPEIIAFSMLYEIMVWVTSVNSKDKQIYFVKYPSEKNSFNRCCYIIRNNDHYKSLHLRNSSNKAITIFDCKDENEANERLIQFVKKEFVGA
;
A
#
# COMPACT_ATOMS: atom_id res chain seq x y z
N MET A 1 -2.66 6.50 3.29
CA MET A 1 -1.92 5.22 3.21
C MET A 1 -2.23 4.31 4.38
N PHE A 2 -1.84 4.64 5.61
CA PHE A 2 -2.06 3.77 6.79
C PHE A 2 -3.51 3.29 6.97
N SER A 3 -4.51 4.13 6.71
CA SER A 3 -5.92 3.69 6.75
C SER A 3 -6.23 2.64 5.69
N ALA A 4 -5.61 2.69 4.51
CA ALA A 4 -5.75 1.65 3.49
C ALA A 4 -5.14 0.34 3.98
N PHE A 5 -3.97 0.37 4.64
CA PHE A 5 -3.37 -0.81 5.25
C PHE A 5 -4.20 -1.39 6.38
N CYS A 6 -4.75 -0.55 7.27
CA CYS A 6 -5.67 -1.02 8.32
C CYS A 6 -6.89 -1.71 7.69
N ASN A 7 -7.46 -1.14 6.62
CA ASN A 7 -8.56 -1.78 5.91
C ASN A 7 -8.17 -3.12 5.30
N ILE A 8 -6.96 -3.23 4.75
CA ILE A 8 -6.45 -4.47 4.17
C ILE A 8 -6.33 -5.56 5.23
N LEU A 9 -5.73 -5.25 6.38
CA LEU A 9 -5.52 -6.20 7.48
C LEU A 9 -6.83 -6.63 8.14
N ASN A 10 -7.77 -5.70 8.33
CA ASN A 10 -9.00 -5.97 9.06
C ASN A 10 -10.16 -6.45 8.17
N GLY A 11 -10.00 -6.44 6.84
CA GLY A 11 -11.07 -6.77 5.89
C GLY A 11 -12.33 -5.90 6.03
N SER A 12 -12.20 -4.73 6.67
CA SER A 12 -13.29 -3.83 7.00
C SER A 12 -12.83 -2.38 6.87
N ILE A 13 -13.72 -1.48 6.46
CA ILE A 13 -13.43 -0.05 6.32
C ILE A 13 -13.47 0.56 7.73
N LEU A 14 -12.37 0.48 8.46
CA LEU A 14 -12.26 1.07 9.80
C LEU A 14 -11.53 2.42 9.73
N LYS A 15 -12.14 3.43 10.35
CA LYS A 15 -11.51 4.72 10.64
C LYS A 15 -11.03 4.76 12.10
N ASN A 16 -10.35 3.72 12.57
CA ASN A 16 -9.83 3.71 13.94
C ASN A 16 -8.46 4.41 13.98
N LEU A 17 -8.43 5.61 14.57
CA LEU A 17 -7.20 6.40 14.72
C LEU A 17 -6.14 5.68 15.56
N GLU A 18 -6.55 4.87 16.53
CA GLU A 18 -5.61 4.11 17.37
C GLU A 18 -4.92 2.99 16.60
N GLU A 19 -5.64 2.32 15.68
CA GLU A 19 -5.02 1.33 14.79
C GLU A 19 -4.00 1.98 13.84
N VAL A 20 -4.32 3.16 13.31
CA VAL A 20 -3.39 3.92 12.45
C VAL A 20 -2.13 4.32 13.23
N LYS A 21 -2.26 4.82 14.47
CA LYS A 21 -1.11 5.15 15.33
C LYS A 21 -0.27 3.91 15.62
N ARG A 22 -0.93 2.80 15.97
CA ARG A 22 -0.24 1.53 16.24
C ARG A 22 0.51 1.02 15.00
N LEU A 23 -0.10 1.08 13.83
CA LEU A 23 0.53 0.65 12.59
C LEU A 23 1.72 1.55 12.21
N ARG A 24 1.63 2.87 12.43
CA ARG A 24 2.78 3.78 12.27
C ARG A 24 3.97 3.36 13.11
N LYS A 25 3.73 3.05 14.39
CA LYS A 25 4.76 2.58 15.31
C LYS A 25 5.39 1.26 14.83
N ILE A 26 4.56 0.27 14.48
CA ILE A 26 5.05 -1.03 13.99
C ILE A 26 5.93 -0.85 12.75
N ILE A 27 5.51 -0.02 11.79
CA ILE A 27 6.29 0.24 10.57
C ILE A 27 7.60 0.96 10.88
N ALA A 28 7.57 2.00 11.72
CA ALA A 28 8.79 2.72 12.09
C ALA A 28 9.79 1.82 12.84
N ASP A 29 9.32 1.03 13.81
CA ASP A 29 10.16 0.06 14.53
C ASP A 29 10.78 -0.96 13.56
N PHE A 30 10.03 -1.43 12.57
CA PHE A 30 10.55 -2.33 11.52
C PHE A 30 11.61 -1.66 10.64
N LEU A 31 11.35 -0.44 10.16
CA LEU A 31 12.28 0.32 9.33
C LEU A 31 13.59 0.64 10.08
N ARG A 32 13.54 0.91 11.39
CA ARG A 32 14.74 1.08 12.23
C ARG A 32 15.60 -0.20 12.25
N GLN A 33 14.96 -1.37 12.30
CA GLN A 33 15.67 -2.66 12.43
C GLN A 33 16.18 -3.23 11.10
N ARG A 34 15.51 -2.93 9.97
CA ARG A 34 15.80 -3.54 8.66
C ARG A 34 16.80 -2.76 7.83
N LYS A 35 18.09 -3.07 8.01
CA LYS A 35 19.21 -2.41 7.30
C LYS A 35 19.25 -2.70 5.79
N ASP A 36 18.63 -3.77 5.35
CA ASP A 36 18.53 -4.19 3.95
C ASP A 36 17.59 -3.32 3.11
N ILE A 37 16.73 -2.53 3.75
CA ILE A 37 15.93 -1.51 3.06
C ILE A 37 16.80 -0.27 2.89
N ASP A 38 17.05 0.12 1.63
CA ASP A 38 17.81 1.32 1.27
C ASP A 38 16.97 2.60 1.50
N MET A 39 16.84 2.95 2.78
CA MET A 39 16.19 4.18 3.21
C MET A 39 16.96 5.42 2.74
N GLU A 40 18.27 5.34 2.51
CA GLU A 40 19.05 6.52 2.12
C GLU A 40 18.67 6.98 0.72
N GLU A 41 18.53 6.04 -0.23
CA GLU A 41 18.09 6.38 -1.58
C GLU A 41 16.64 6.86 -1.61
N MET A 42 15.73 6.20 -0.87
CA MET A 42 14.31 6.61 -0.81
C MET A 42 14.11 8.00 -0.18
N LEU A 43 15.00 8.41 0.72
CA LEU A 43 14.90 9.67 1.47
C LEU A 43 15.83 10.77 0.93
N LYS A 44 16.63 10.49 -0.11
CA LYS A 44 17.65 11.40 -0.67
C LYS A 44 17.12 12.78 -1.02
N SER A 45 15.93 12.84 -1.61
CA SER A 45 15.25 14.10 -1.99
C SER A 45 14.78 14.95 -0.79
N ARG A 46 14.77 14.38 0.41
CA ARG A 46 14.21 14.98 1.63
C ARG A 46 15.28 15.39 2.64
N HIS A 47 16.54 15.04 2.39
CA HIS A 47 17.66 15.33 3.28
C HIS A 47 17.42 14.91 4.74
N GLU A 48 16.71 13.80 4.95
CA GLU A 48 16.36 13.27 6.27
C GLU A 48 17.04 11.93 6.51
N THR A 49 17.45 11.65 7.74
CA THR A 49 18.00 10.33 8.10
C THR A 49 16.89 9.30 8.30
N ARG A 50 17.26 8.02 8.34
CA ARG A 50 16.34 6.93 8.72
C ARG A 50 15.67 7.20 10.07
N GLU A 51 16.44 7.67 11.05
CA GLU A 51 15.92 7.89 12.40
C GLU A 51 14.98 9.09 12.46
N ASP A 52 15.33 10.19 11.78
CA ASP A 52 14.42 11.35 11.64
C ASP A 52 13.10 10.94 11.01
N TYR A 53 13.17 10.12 9.96
CA TYR A 53 11.99 9.62 9.27
C TYR A 53 11.11 8.75 10.17
N CYS A 54 11.70 7.78 10.88
CA CYS A 54 10.98 6.89 11.78
C CYS A 54 10.32 7.66 12.93
N ASN A 55 11.03 8.63 13.52
CA ASN A 55 10.46 9.50 14.55
C ASN A 55 9.31 10.36 13.99
N SER A 56 9.48 10.91 12.79
CA SER A 56 8.47 11.73 12.12
C SER A 56 7.18 10.95 11.86
N ILE A 57 7.28 9.72 11.35
CA ILE A 57 6.09 8.96 10.97
C ILE A 57 5.28 8.43 12.15
N GLU A 58 5.92 8.20 13.29
CA GLU A 58 5.30 7.82 14.55
C GLU A 58 4.54 8.97 15.21
N THR A 59 5.18 10.14 15.26
CA THR A 59 4.75 11.26 16.10
C THR A 59 3.86 12.25 15.38
N THR A 60 3.85 12.22 14.04
CA THR A 60 3.12 13.21 13.23
C THR A 60 2.01 12.59 12.37
N LYS A 61 1.22 13.45 11.74
CA LYS A 61 0.23 13.06 10.71
C LYS A 61 0.84 12.96 9.30
N ARG A 62 2.17 12.88 9.18
CA ARG A 62 2.87 12.78 7.89
C ARG A 62 2.27 11.70 6.99
N TRP A 63 2.13 12.03 5.71
CA TRP A 63 1.64 11.08 4.73
C TRP A 63 2.70 10.02 4.45
N GLY A 64 2.28 8.76 4.43
CA GLY A 64 3.15 7.67 4.03
C GLY A 64 3.39 7.64 2.52
N GLY A 65 4.46 6.99 2.11
CA GLY A 65 4.93 6.77 0.76
C GLY A 65 5.54 5.39 0.60
N GLU A 66 6.51 5.29 -0.29
CA GLU A 66 7.21 4.05 -0.63
C GLU A 66 7.82 3.30 0.56
N PRO A 67 8.49 3.95 1.55
CA PRO A 67 9.06 3.22 2.68
C PRO A 67 8.03 2.41 3.48
N GLU A 68 6.82 2.96 3.70
CA GLU A 68 5.76 2.27 4.43
C GLU A 68 5.18 1.12 3.63
N ILE A 69 5.12 1.26 2.30
CA ILE A 69 4.60 0.21 1.42
C ILE A 69 5.54 -1.00 1.45
N ILE A 70 6.85 -0.76 1.35
CA ILE A 70 7.87 -1.80 1.42
C ILE A 70 7.87 -2.44 2.81
N ALA A 71 7.88 -1.62 3.87
CA ALA A 71 7.83 -2.13 5.23
C ALA A 71 6.58 -2.99 5.47
N PHE A 72 5.40 -2.51 5.08
CA PHE A 72 4.15 -3.26 5.17
C PHE A 72 4.24 -4.58 4.40
N SER A 73 4.73 -4.52 3.16
CA SER A 73 4.83 -5.71 2.31
C SER A 73 5.70 -6.80 2.94
N MET A 74 6.85 -6.41 3.47
CA MET A 74 7.81 -7.34 4.08
C MET A 74 7.36 -7.82 5.46
N LEU A 75 6.76 -6.95 6.28
CA LEU A 75 6.24 -7.30 7.60
C LEU A 75 5.15 -8.36 7.54
N TYR A 76 4.23 -8.22 6.58
CA TYR A 76 3.06 -9.08 6.48
C TYR A 76 3.20 -10.17 5.43
N GLU A 77 4.31 -10.21 4.69
CA GLU A 77 4.55 -11.11 3.57
C GLU A 77 3.40 -11.04 2.53
N ILE A 78 3.06 -9.81 2.14
CA ILE A 78 2.00 -9.48 1.18
C ILE A 78 2.57 -8.55 0.13
N MET A 79 2.57 -8.95 -1.13
CA MET A 79 2.92 -8.07 -2.24
C MET A 79 1.90 -6.93 -2.38
N VAL A 80 2.37 -5.68 -2.42
CA VAL A 80 1.48 -4.53 -2.55
C VAL A 80 1.51 -4.00 -3.98
N TRP A 81 0.35 -3.98 -4.60
CA TRP A 81 0.13 -3.39 -5.92
C TRP A 81 -0.40 -1.98 -5.78
N VAL A 82 0.35 -1.02 -6.30
CA VAL A 82 -0.02 0.39 -6.29
C VAL A 82 -0.45 0.77 -7.69
N THR A 83 -1.73 1.09 -7.83
CA THR A 83 -2.30 1.60 -9.06
C THR A 83 -2.40 3.12 -8.97
N SER A 84 -1.86 3.85 -9.94
CA SER A 84 -2.02 5.29 -10.05
C SER A 84 -2.70 5.65 -11.36
N VAL A 85 -3.67 6.57 -11.31
CA VAL A 85 -4.33 7.09 -12.51
C VAL A 85 -3.76 8.48 -12.80
N ASN A 86 -3.14 8.64 -13.95
CA ASN A 86 -2.75 9.96 -14.42
C ASN A 86 -3.99 10.65 -15.01
N SER A 87 -4.40 11.74 -14.38
CA SER A 87 -5.60 12.50 -14.74
C SER A 87 -5.47 13.24 -16.08
N LYS A 88 -4.26 13.54 -16.54
CA LYS A 88 -4.04 14.22 -17.83
C LYS A 88 -4.19 13.26 -19.01
N ASP A 89 -3.58 12.10 -18.89
CA ASP A 89 -3.42 11.19 -20.03
C ASP A 89 -4.35 9.98 -19.92
N LYS A 90 -5.14 9.90 -18.84
CA LYS A 90 -6.03 8.77 -18.51
C LYS A 90 -5.32 7.41 -18.45
N GLN A 91 -3.99 7.42 -18.34
CA GLN A 91 -3.18 6.22 -18.24
C GLN A 91 -3.17 5.68 -16.81
N ILE A 92 -3.14 4.36 -16.70
CA ILE A 92 -3.07 3.65 -15.43
C ILE A 92 -1.69 3.03 -15.31
N TYR A 93 -0.99 3.37 -14.23
CA TYR A 93 0.33 2.83 -13.91
C TYR A 93 0.23 1.85 -12.75
N PHE A 94 0.97 0.75 -12.85
CA PHE A 94 1.06 -0.28 -11.82
C PHE A 94 2.49 -0.39 -11.34
N VAL A 95 2.67 -0.33 -10.02
CA VAL A 95 3.96 -0.59 -9.38
C VAL A 95 3.76 -1.66 -8.33
N LYS A 96 4.59 -2.70 -8.35
CA LYS A 96 4.59 -3.78 -7.36
C LYS A 96 5.66 -3.50 -6.31
N TYR A 97 5.33 -3.76 -5.06
CA TYR A 97 6.26 -3.70 -3.95
C TYR A 97 6.28 -5.01 -3.17
N PRO A 98 7.47 -5.55 -2.89
CA PRO A 98 8.75 -5.18 -3.52
C PRO A 98 8.74 -5.50 -5.02
N SER A 99 9.63 -4.83 -5.78
CA SER A 99 9.74 -4.97 -7.24
C SER A 99 10.40 -6.26 -7.68
N GLU A 100 11.25 -6.83 -6.83
CA GLU A 100 11.84 -8.13 -7.04
C GLU A 100 10.81 -9.25 -6.91
N LYS A 101 11.13 -10.40 -7.51
CA LYS A 101 10.31 -11.61 -7.49
C LYS A 101 10.36 -12.25 -6.10
N ASN A 102 9.90 -11.53 -5.07
CA ASN A 102 9.68 -12.12 -3.76
C ASN A 102 8.61 -13.20 -3.89
N SER A 103 8.85 -14.32 -3.22
CA SER A 103 7.99 -15.51 -3.19
C SER A 103 6.69 -15.30 -2.41
N PHE A 104 6.22 -14.06 -2.27
CA PHE A 104 4.98 -13.78 -1.59
C PHE A 104 3.83 -14.40 -2.37
N ASN A 105 3.13 -15.33 -1.74
CA ASN A 105 1.95 -15.97 -2.31
C ASN A 105 0.69 -15.12 -2.15
N ARG A 106 0.76 -14.00 -1.42
CA ARG A 106 -0.37 -13.13 -1.14
C ARG A 106 -0.12 -11.74 -1.70
N CYS A 107 -1.14 -11.13 -2.29
CA CYS A 107 -1.10 -9.73 -2.72
C CYS A 107 -2.29 -8.92 -2.22
N CYS A 108 -2.13 -7.60 -2.20
CA CYS A 108 -3.19 -6.65 -1.98
C CYS A 108 -3.03 -5.46 -2.93
N TYR A 109 -4.10 -4.68 -3.07
CA TYR A 109 -4.18 -3.61 -4.04
C TYR A 109 -4.54 -2.29 -3.38
N ILE A 110 -3.78 -1.25 -3.70
CA ILE A 110 -4.08 0.12 -3.31
C ILE A 110 -4.12 1.01 -4.54
N ILE A 111 -5.10 1.91 -4.59
CA ILE A 111 -5.13 2.98 -5.58
C ILE A 111 -4.58 4.25 -4.94
N ARG A 112 -3.64 4.90 -5.64
CA ARG A 112 -3.19 6.25 -5.36
C ARG A 112 -3.88 7.19 -6.33
N ASN A 113 -4.68 8.12 -5.81
CA ASN A 113 -5.27 9.20 -6.56
C ASN A 113 -4.76 10.52 -5.96
N ASN A 114 -3.92 11.23 -6.72
CA ASN A 114 -3.11 12.36 -6.25
C ASN A 114 -2.32 11.98 -4.99
N ASP A 115 -2.85 12.41 -3.86
CA ASP A 115 -2.24 12.36 -2.53
C ASP A 115 -2.94 11.39 -1.58
N HIS A 116 -4.01 10.75 -2.05
CA HIS A 116 -4.80 9.83 -1.26
C HIS A 116 -4.62 8.39 -1.71
N TYR A 117 -4.47 7.50 -0.73
CA TYR A 117 -4.42 6.06 -0.93
C TYR A 117 -5.71 5.43 -0.44
N LYS A 118 -6.29 4.55 -1.24
CA LYS A 118 -7.45 3.73 -0.87
C LYS A 118 -7.15 2.25 -1.15
N SER A 119 -7.59 1.38 -0.26
CA SER A 119 -7.53 -0.07 -0.48
C SER A 119 -8.61 -0.49 -1.48
N LEU A 120 -8.22 -1.25 -2.50
CA LEU A 120 -9.16 -1.92 -3.38
C LEU A 120 -9.57 -3.26 -2.76
N HIS A 121 -10.82 -3.64 -2.94
CA HIS A 121 -11.37 -4.88 -2.41
C HIS A 121 -12.45 -5.42 -3.35
N LEU A 122 -12.54 -6.74 -3.43
CA LEU A 122 -13.68 -7.41 -4.06
C LEU A 122 -14.71 -7.79 -3.01
N ARG A 123 -15.94 -8.05 -3.42
CA ARG A 123 -16.97 -8.62 -2.54
C ARG A 123 -17.27 -10.03 -3.00
N ASN A 124 -17.31 -10.97 -2.06
CA ASN A 124 -17.71 -12.35 -2.36
C ASN A 124 -19.24 -12.48 -2.45
N SER A 125 -19.73 -13.69 -2.74
CA SER A 125 -21.16 -14.01 -2.78
C SER A 125 -21.90 -13.72 -1.47
N SER A 126 -21.20 -13.71 -0.34
CA SER A 126 -21.74 -13.33 0.99
C SER A 126 -21.61 -11.84 1.29
N ASN A 127 -21.29 -11.00 0.30
CA ASN A 127 -21.08 -9.56 0.43
C ASN A 127 -19.95 -9.15 1.41
N LYS A 128 -19.03 -10.07 1.74
CA LYS A 128 -17.85 -9.79 2.56
C LYS A 128 -16.73 -9.22 1.69
N ALA A 129 -16.05 -8.19 2.18
CA ALA A 129 -14.89 -7.63 1.49
C ALA A 129 -13.70 -8.59 1.54
N ILE A 130 -13.08 -8.82 0.39
CA ILE A 130 -11.82 -9.53 0.19
C ILE A 130 -10.77 -8.49 -0.20
N THR A 131 -9.76 -8.34 0.64
CA THR A 131 -8.68 -7.34 0.51
C THR A 131 -7.31 -7.95 0.22
N ILE A 132 -7.17 -9.27 0.42
CA ILE A 132 -5.95 -10.04 0.21
C ILE A 132 -6.29 -11.19 -0.75
N PHE A 133 -5.45 -11.38 -1.76
CA PHE A 133 -5.63 -12.32 -2.85
C PHE A 133 -4.40 -13.24 -2.95
N ASP A 134 -4.54 -14.38 -3.63
CA ASP A 134 -3.39 -15.19 -4.01
C ASP A 134 -2.67 -14.53 -5.19
N CYS A 135 -1.34 -14.43 -5.14
CA CYS A 135 -0.54 -13.90 -6.25
C CYS A 135 -0.62 -14.78 -7.51
N LYS A 136 -1.04 -16.05 -7.41
CA LYS A 136 -1.27 -16.91 -8.58
C LYS A 136 -2.54 -16.53 -9.34
N ASP A 137 -3.50 -15.94 -8.64
CA ASP A 137 -4.72 -15.37 -9.22
C ASP A 137 -4.50 -13.92 -9.70
N GLU A 138 -3.24 -13.48 -9.77
CA GLU A 138 -2.81 -12.13 -10.15
C GLU A 138 -3.50 -11.67 -11.43
N ASN A 139 -3.56 -12.51 -12.48
CA ASN A 139 -4.13 -12.09 -13.76
C ASN A 139 -5.62 -11.77 -13.65
N GLU A 140 -6.40 -12.62 -12.98
CA GLU A 140 -7.85 -12.43 -12.87
C GLU A 140 -8.21 -11.29 -11.91
N ALA A 141 -7.53 -11.21 -10.76
CA ALA A 141 -7.71 -10.11 -9.81
C ALA A 141 -7.26 -8.77 -10.42
N ASN A 142 -6.12 -8.75 -11.12
CA ASN A 142 -5.62 -7.58 -11.84
C ASN A 142 -6.63 -7.12 -12.88
N GLU A 143 -7.11 -8.01 -13.75
CA GLU A 143 -8.04 -7.64 -14.81
C GLU A 143 -9.32 -7.03 -14.24
N ARG A 144 -9.93 -7.66 -13.22
CA ARG A 144 -11.14 -7.14 -12.57
C ARG A 144 -10.91 -5.78 -11.92
N LEU A 145 -9.77 -5.60 -11.25
CA LEU A 145 -9.43 -4.34 -10.61
C LEU A 145 -9.04 -3.25 -11.62
N ILE A 146 -8.37 -3.60 -12.72
CA ILE A 146 -8.08 -2.70 -13.85
C ILE A 146 -9.39 -2.21 -14.46
N GLN A 147 -10.34 -3.11 -14.73
CA GLN A 147 -11.64 -2.75 -15.30
C GLN A 147 -12.42 -1.83 -14.34
N PHE A 148 -12.39 -2.12 -13.04
CA PHE A 148 -12.96 -1.23 -12.02
C PHE A 148 -12.30 0.15 -12.07
N VAL A 149 -10.97 0.23 -12.06
CA VAL A 149 -10.26 1.51 -12.07
C VAL A 149 -10.54 2.30 -13.34
N LYS A 150 -10.57 1.65 -14.51
CA LYS A 150 -10.95 2.28 -15.78
C LYS A 150 -12.36 2.86 -15.72
N LYS A 151 -13.33 2.04 -15.31
CA LYS A 151 -14.74 2.45 -15.21
C LYS A 151 -14.93 3.65 -14.27
N GLU A 152 -14.34 3.59 -13.07
CA GLU A 152 -14.56 4.58 -12.02
C GLU A 152 -13.77 5.88 -12.22
N PHE A 153 -12.56 5.81 -12.80
CA PHE A 153 -11.63 6.95 -12.81
C PHE A 153 -11.26 7.46 -14.20
N VAL A 154 -11.45 6.68 -15.26
CA VAL A 154 -11.13 7.08 -16.64
C VAL A 154 -12.38 7.48 -17.44
N GLY A 155 -13.54 6.96 -17.04
CA GLY A 155 -14.79 7.03 -17.79
C GLY A 155 -14.78 5.98 -18.91
N ALA A 156 -15.81 5.13 -18.92
CA ALA A 156 -16.04 4.18 -20.01
C ALA A 156 -16.43 4.90 -21.30
#